data_AF-A0A535Q1G0-F1
#
_entry.id   AF-A0A535Q1G0-F1
#
_cell.length_a   1.000
_cell.length_b   1.000
_cell.length_c   1.000
_cell.angle_alpha   90.00
_cell.angle_beta   90.00
_cell.angle_gamma   90.00
#
_symmetry.space_group_name_H-M   'P 1'
#
loop_
_entity.id
_entity.type
_entity.pdbx_description
1 polymer ?
#
loop_
_entity_poly.entity_id
_entity_poly.type
_entity_poly.pdbx_seq_one_letter_code
_entity_poly.pdbx_strand_id
1 'polypeptide(L)'
;MLKYLRKLVEEPRAVDSVVVVLSAWFLLGAYIVAYAYVHDPAAILQSTARTGSTIVTGAWSALTLYLFAGFAVGLRAGRAWNRALPDGQTGTFAAALIFGSAWIVDSAFWSPAFGTSGIGLEALFTPPHLIEMTAAAVIVSGPLRAAARRGEIAASPVTLTSAALLLSVFTFATQFAHPLIDPWPAADYPYGRAALPWVEENMGMAALLAQTAILAGTGLLLNSGFRLRPGSLTFVFALNGVLVTITKGNFYLLPVPIVAGVVADVWVAWTARRPGRPSASLCAVIGAAYAIAYMADISLHPAGSAWGPSLWAGAIMAATLLCWLLGRLLRSGLPAAVIAPYPMFMGETEPERWTLDPDRTAREQLVRAALDDLGTPEALGRSPLAQLPVVSKGESAAVELRALLIDVIGELASSTSPRDAEAGHLLLDYYVKRAGSHELIMERLHMSRPTYYRRLHHGFELVASRLDELSVANRSL
;
A
#
# COMPACT_ATOMS: atom_id res chain seq x y z
N MET A 1 -12.29 -33.97 12.14
CA MET A 1 -13.07 -32.79 11.69
C MET A 1 -12.92 -31.58 12.62
N LEU A 2 -13.16 -31.72 13.94
CA LEU A 2 -13.13 -30.60 14.91
C LEU A 2 -11.79 -29.82 14.98
N LYS A 3 -10.64 -30.53 14.95
CA LYS A 3 -9.30 -29.90 14.94
C LYS A 3 -9.03 -29.05 13.68
N TYR A 4 -9.54 -29.49 12.52
CA TYR A 4 -9.39 -28.76 11.26
C TYR A 4 -10.24 -27.48 11.23
N LEU A 5 -11.49 -27.56 11.72
CA LEU A 5 -12.35 -26.39 11.85
C LEU A 5 -11.77 -25.36 12.82
N ARG A 6 -11.15 -25.81 13.91
CA ARG A 6 -10.49 -24.94 14.87
C ARG A 6 -9.28 -24.21 14.27
N LYS A 7 -8.46 -24.93 13.49
CA LYS A 7 -7.33 -24.35 12.76
C LYS A 7 -7.76 -23.27 11.75
N LEU A 8 -8.89 -23.48 11.06
CA LEU A 8 -9.47 -22.50 10.15
C LEU A 8 -9.97 -21.22 10.83
N VAL A 9 -10.13 -21.18 12.15
CA VAL A 9 -10.61 -20.00 12.89
C VAL A 9 -9.49 -19.35 13.71
N GLU A 10 -8.56 -20.16 14.23
CA GLU A 10 -7.51 -19.69 15.14
C GLU A 10 -6.19 -19.35 14.43
N GLU A 11 -5.86 -19.99 13.30
CA GLU A 11 -4.60 -19.73 12.59
C GLU A 11 -4.74 -18.55 11.62
N PRO A 12 -4.00 -17.43 11.82
CA PRO A 12 -4.19 -16.20 11.03
C PRO A 12 -4.08 -16.40 9.51
N ARG A 13 -3.14 -17.23 9.06
CA ARG A 13 -2.94 -17.51 7.63
C ARG A 13 -4.05 -18.36 7.01
N ALA A 14 -4.65 -19.26 7.82
CA ALA A 14 -5.79 -20.04 7.37
C ALA A 14 -7.01 -19.14 7.19
N VAL A 15 -7.22 -18.21 8.14
CA VAL A 15 -8.28 -17.20 8.05
C VAL A 15 -8.12 -16.32 6.81
N ASP A 16 -6.92 -15.81 6.57
CA ASP A 16 -6.62 -15.01 5.38
C ASP A 16 -6.91 -15.77 4.07
N SER A 17 -6.63 -17.07 4.03
CA SER A 17 -6.88 -17.90 2.85
C SER A 17 -8.37 -18.06 2.57
N VAL A 18 -9.17 -18.32 3.62
CA VAL A 18 -10.65 -18.39 3.49
C VAL A 18 -11.21 -17.05 3.02
N VAL A 19 -10.75 -15.95 3.61
CA VAL A 19 -11.18 -14.60 3.25
C VAL A 19 -10.86 -14.28 1.80
N VAL A 20 -9.65 -14.59 1.31
CA VAL A 20 -9.28 -14.38 -0.11
C VAL A 20 -10.18 -15.19 -1.04
N VAL A 21 -10.42 -16.47 -0.74
CA VAL A 21 -11.25 -17.32 -1.61
C VAL A 21 -12.67 -16.79 -1.69
N LEU A 22 -13.29 -16.45 -0.56
CA LEU A 22 -14.64 -15.87 -0.55
C LEU A 22 -14.68 -14.50 -1.22
N SER A 23 -13.63 -13.68 -1.04
CA SER A 23 -13.51 -12.38 -1.73
C SER A 23 -13.35 -12.54 -3.25
N ALA A 24 -12.68 -13.60 -3.71
CA ALA A 24 -12.54 -13.89 -5.14
C ALA A 24 -13.90 -14.27 -5.76
N TRP A 25 -14.68 -15.11 -5.08
CA TRP A 25 -16.06 -15.42 -5.50
C TRP A 25 -16.95 -14.18 -5.50
N PHE A 26 -16.86 -13.37 -4.45
CA PHE A 26 -17.60 -12.11 -4.35
C PHE A 26 -17.32 -11.18 -5.53
N LEU A 27 -16.06 -10.95 -5.88
CA LEU A 27 -15.69 -10.11 -7.02
C LEU A 27 -16.03 -10.75 -8.38
N LEU A 28 -15.84 -12.05 -8.54
CA LEU A 28 -16.23 -12.76 -9.75
C LEU A 28 -17.74 -12.58 -10.02
N GLY A 29 -18.56 -12.70 -8.97
CA GLY A 29 -19.99 -12.43 -9.06
C GLY A 29 -20.29 -11.01 -9.55
N ALA A 30 -19.58 -10.00 -9.04
CA ALA A 30 -19.75 -8.61 -9.47
C ALA A 30 -19.40 -8.40 -10.95
N TYR A 31 -18.32 -9.01 -11.44
CA TYR A 31 -17.98 -8.97 -12.87
C TYR A 31 -18.98 -9.71 -13.75
N ILE A 32 -19.59 -10.80 -13.27
CA ILE A 32 -20.70 -11.49 -13.96
C ILE A 32 -21.94 -10.59 -14.02
N VAL A 33 -22.23 -9.84 -12.94
CA VAL A 33 -23.30 -8.82 -12.96
C VAL A 33 -22.99 -7.77 -14.01
N ALA A 34 -21.79 -7.18 -14.00
CA ALA A 34 -21.40 -6.16 -14.99
C ALA A 34 -21.57 -6.69 -16.42
N TYR A 35 -21.08 -7.90 -16.71
CA TYR A 35 -21.28 -8.55 -18.01
C TYR A 35 -22.75 -8.60 -18.44
N ALA A 36 -23.66 -8.94 -17.52
CA ALA A 36 -25.08 -9.02 -17.83
C ALA A 36 -25.70 -7.66 -18.23
N TYR A 37 -25.12 -6.54 -17.80
CA TYR A 37 -25.60 -5.19 -18.08
C TYR A 37 -24.92 -4.54 -19.28
N VAL A 38 -23.67 -4.90 -19.61
CA VAL A 38 -22.87 -4.14 -20.59
C VAL A 38 -22.41 -4.95 -21.80
N HIS A 39 -22.55 -6.28 -21.80
CA HIS A 39 -22.15 -7.11 -22.93
C HIS A 39 -23.05 -6.89 -24.16
N ASP A 40 -24.36 -6.85 -23.94
CA ASP A 40 -25.36 -6.53 -24.96
C ASP A 40 -25.97 -5.15 -24.64
N PRO A 41 -25.80 -4.12 -25.49
CA PRO A 41 -26.41 -2.81 -25.27
C PRO A 41 -27.91 -2.79 -25.45
N ALA A 42 -28.47 -3.76 -26.18
CA ALA A 42 -29.89 -3.80 -26.49
C ALA A 42 -30.71 -4.45 -25.37
N ALA A 43 -30.09 -5.29 -24.54
CA ALA A 43 -30.79 -6.08 -23.54
C ALA A 43 -29.93 -6.40 -22.32
N ILE A 44 -30.59 -6.36 -21.15
CA ILE A 44 -30.01 -6.91 -19.92
C ILE A 44 -30.19 -8.42 -19.91
N LEU A 45 -29.11 -9.17 -19.75
CA LEU A 45 -29.14 -10.63 -19.62
C LEU A 45 -29.63 -11.04 -18.22
N GLN A 46 -30.94 -11.01 -18.01
CA GLN A 46 -31.59 -11.20 -16.70
C GLN A 46 -31.17 -12.47 -15.95
N SER A 47 -30.99 -13.60 -16.65
CA SER A 47 -30.53 -14.85 -16.04
C SER A 47 -29.09 -14.73 -15.51
N THR A 48 -28.21 -14.09 -16.29
CA THR A 48 -26.81 -13.85 -15.93
C THR A 48 -26.71 -12.83 -14.80
N ALA A 49 -27.48 -11.74 -14.84
CA ALA A 49 -27.55 -10.75 -13.78
C ALA A 49 -27.98 -11.38 -12.44
N ARG A 50 -29.01 -12.23 -12.47
CA ARG A 50 -29.48 -12.97 -11.28
C ARG A 50 -28.42 -13.95 -10.77
N THR A 51 -27.74 -14.64 -11.67
CA THR A 51 -26.67 -15.59 -11.31
C THR A 51 -25.49 -14.86 -10.65
N GLY A 52 -24.99 -13.78 -11.26
CA GLY A 52 -23.94 -12.95 -10.70
C GLY A 52 -24.33 -12.39 -9.32
N SER A 53 -25.54 -11.85 -9.20
CA SER A 53 -26.07 -11.33 -7.93
C SER A 53 -26.15 -12.42 -6.85
N THR A 54 -26.56 -13.64 -7.23
CA THR A 54 -26.61 -14.79 -6.31
C THR A 54 -25.20 -15.16 -5.82
N ILE A 55 -24.21 -15.13 -6.70
CA ILE A 55 -22.80 -15.38 -6.34
C ILE A 55 -22.29 -14.30 -5.38
N VAL A 56 -22.52 -13.01 -5.68
CA VAL A 56 -22.14 -11.88 -4.80
C VAL A 56 -22.75 -12.08 -3.42
N THR A 57 -24.08 -12.27 -3.37
CA THR A 57 -24.84 -12.43 -2.13
C THR A 57 -24.36 -13.62 -1.31
N GLY A 58 -24.19 -14.78 -1.97
CA GLY A 58 -23.75 -16.01 -1.32
C GLY A 58 -22.34 -15.89 -0.76
N ALA A 59 -21.41 -15.34 -1.54
CA ALA A 59 -20.02 -15.15 -1.13
C ALA A 59 -19.89 -14.12 0.01
N TRP A 60 -20.59 -12.98 -0.09
CA TRP A 60 -20.64 -11.97 0.96
C TRP A 60 -21.26 -12.53 2.25
N SER A 61 -22.39 -13.25 2.15
CA SER A 61 -23.06 -13.85 3.31
C SER A 61 -22.17 -14.88 3.99
N ALA A 62 -21.53 -15.76 3.22
CA ALA A 62 -20.60 -16.76 3.74
C ALA A 62 -19.39 -16.12 4.42
N LEU A 63 -18.82 -15.06 3.82
CA LEU A 63 -17.70 -14.31 4.40
C LEU A 63 -18.09 -13.64 5.71
N THR A 64 -19.24 -12.96 5.72
CA THR A 64 -19.76 -12.25 6.89
C THR A 64 -20.05 -13.23 8.03
N LEU A 65 -20.71 -14.36 7.73
CA LEU A 65 -21.01 -15.39 8.72
C LEU A 65 -19.74 -16.04 9.27
N TYR A 66 -18.76 -16.32 8.41
CA TYR A 66 -17.47 -16.88 8.81
C TYR A 66 -16.71 -15.95 9.76
N LEU A 67 -16.61 -14.66 9.42
CA LEU A 67 -15.98 -13.65 10.27
C LEU A 67 -16.76 -13.41 11.56
N PHE A 68 -18.10 -13.41 11.50
CA PHE A 68 -18.95 -13.31 12.68
C PHE A 68 -18.74 -14.49 13.64
N ALA A 69 -18.65 -15.72 13.13
CA ALA A 69 -18.37 -16.89 13.94
C ALA A 69 -16.99 -16.79 14.62
N GLY A 70 -15.96 -16.38 13.87
CA GLY A 70 -14.62 -16.13 14.44
C GLY A 70 -14.63 -15.04 15.51
N PHE A 71 -15.34 -13.93 15.26
CA PHE A 71 -15.51 -12.83 16.19
C PHE A 71 -16.22 -13.27 17.48
N ALA A 72 -17.32 -14.02 17.37
CA ALA A 72 -18.06 -14.54 18.50
C ALA A 72 -17.24 -15.53 19.35
N VAL A 73 -16.44 -16.39 18.70
CA VAL A 73 -15.50 -17.28 19.39
C VAL A 73 -14.43 -16.48 20.12
N GLY A 74 -13.87 -15.45 19.48
CA GLY A 74 -12.89 -14.54 20.10
C GLY A 74 -13.42 -13.82 21.33
N LEU A 75 -14.65 -13.30 21.25
CA LEU A 75 -15.33 -12.66 22.39
C LEU A 75 -15.61 -13.65 23.52
N ARG A 76 -16.10 -14.86 23.22
CA ARG A 76 -16.33 -15.92 24.21
C ARG A 76 -15.05 -16.36 24.90
N ALA A 77 -13.91 -16.25 24.23
CA ALA A 77 -12.59 -16.50 24.81
C ALA A 77 -12.04 -15.33 25.63
N GLY A 78 -12.81 -14.25 25.83
CA GLY A 78 -12.43 -13.09 26.65
C GLY A 78 -11.55 -12.06 25.94
N ARG A 79 -11.39 -12.14 24.61
CA ARG A 79 -10.62 -11.14 23.86
C ARG A 79 -11.43 -9.85 23.72
N ALA A 80 -10.75 -8.70 23.81
CA ALA A 80 -11.36 -7.42 23.48
C ALA A 80 -11.87 -7.41 22.02
N TRP A 81 -12.96 -6.71 21.75
CA TRP A 81 -13.63 -6.71 20.43
C TRP A 81 -12.68 -6.36 19.28
N ASN A 82 -11.74 -5.44 19.50
CA ASN A 82 -10.74 -5.02 18.52
C ASN A 82 -9.70 -6.10 18.17
N ARG A 83 -9.55 -7.13 19.02
CA ARG A 83 -8.64 -8.28 18.88
C ARG A 83 -9.39 -9.62 18.84
N ALA A 84 -10.71 -9.59 18.68
CA ALA A 84 -11.52 -10.80 18.62
C ALA A 84 -11.22 -11.64 17.36
N LEU A 85 -10.85 -10.97 16.26
CA LEU A 85 -10.36 -11.57 15.01
C LEU A 85 -8.86 -11.34 14.83
N PRO A 86 -8.18 -12.15 13.99
CA PRO A 86 -6.79 -11.91 13.61
C PRO A 86 -6.58 -10.51 13.00
N ASP A 87 -5.36 -9.99 13.12
CA ASP A 87 -5.01 -8.65 12.66
C ASP A 87 -5.38 -8.43 11.19
N GLY A 88 -6.05 -7.29 10.93
CA GLY A 88 -6.55 -6.92 9.60
C GLY A 88 -7.98 -7.39 9.31
N GLN A 89 -8.46 -8.44 9.97
CA GLN A 89 -9.77 -9.05 9.71
C GLN A 89 -10.93 -8.37 10.45
N THR A 90 -10.68 -7.71 11.57
CA THR A 90 -11.70 -6.88 12.24
C THR A 90 -12.22 -5.76 11.32
N GLY A 91 -11.32 -5.14 10.54
CA GLY A 91 -11.69 -4.13 9.54
C GLY A 91 -12.46 -4.73 8.35
N THR A 92 -12.08 -5.93 7.92
CA THR A 92 -12.82 -6.68 6.88
C THR A 92 -14.22 -7.04 7.33
N PHE A 93 -14.40 -7.46 8.59
CA PHE A 93 -15.70 -7.77 9.16
C PHE A 93 -16.60 -6.52 9.25
N ALA A 94 -16.05 -5.40 9.75
CA ALA A 94 -16.78 -4.13 9.79
C ALA A 94 -17.20 -3.68 8.38
N ALA A 95 -16.30 -3.77 7.40
CA ALA A 95 -16.61 -3.45 6.01
C ALA A 95 -17.67 -4.37 5.41
N ALA A 96 -17.68 -5.67 5.76
CA ALA A 96 -18.73 -6.60 5.32
C ALA A 96 -20.11 -6.21 5.87
N LEU A 97 -20.19 -5.74 7.12
CA LEU A 97 -21.44 -5.22 7.69
C LEU A 97 -21.86 -3.90 7.04
N ILE A 98 -20.91 -3.00 6.76
CA ILE A 98 -21.18 -1.73 6.05
C ILE A 98 -21.70 -2.02 4.64
N PHE A 99 -21.09 -2.97 3.92
CA PHE A 99 -21.55 -3.40 2.60
C PHE A 99 -23.01 -3.86 2.63
N GLY A 100 -23.35 -4.78 3.54
CA GLY A 100 -24.74 -5.25 3.68
C GLY A 100 -25.71 -4.14 4.09
N SER A 101 -25.27 -3.22 4.95
CA SER A 101 -26.08 -2.07 5.37
C SER A 101 -26.33 -1.12 4.21
N ALA A 102 -25.30 -0.79 3.43
CA ALA A 102 -25.40 0.05 2.25
C ALA A 102 -26.33 -0.56 1.20
N TRP A 103 -26.24 -1.88 0.98
CA TRP A 103 -27.12 -2.58 0.07
C TRP A 103 -28.59 -2.61 0.53
N ILE A 104 -28.85 -2.80 1.83
CA ILE A 104 -30.21 -2.68 2.37
C ILE A 104 -30.73 -1.24 2.20
N VAL A 105 -29.88 -0.24 2.46
CA VAL A 105 -30.23 1.18 2.25
C VAL A 105 -30.54 1.45 0.78
N ASP A 106 -29.75 0.90 -0.15
CA ASP A 106 -29.98 1.08 -1.57
C ASP A 106 -31.32 0.49 -2.01
N SER A 107 -31.52 -0.79 -1.71
CA SER A 107 -32.67 -1.57 -2.17
C SER A 107 -33.99 -1.16 -1.50
N ALA A 108 -33.98 -0.85 -0.21
CA ALA A 108 -35.19 -0.55 0.55
C ALA A 108 -35.54 0.94 0.59
N PHE A 109 -34.57 1.84 0.38
CA PHE A 109 -34.79 3.28 0.55
C PHE A 109 -34.34 4.09 -0.66
N TRP A 110 -33.08 3.98 -1.09
CA TRP A 110 -32.51 4.88 -2.10
C TRP A 110 -33.13 4.69 -3.48
N SER A 111 -33.03 3.47 -4.03
CA SER A 111 -33.54 3.14 -5.36
C SER A 111 -35.06 3.38 -5.47
N PRO A 112 -35.91 3.01 -4.48
CA PRO A 112 -37.33 3.34 -4.49
C PRO A 112 -37.65 4.85 -4.39
N ALA A 113 -36.88 5.62 -3.62
CA ALA A 113 -37.17 7.04 -3.38
C ALA A 113 -36.71 7.95 -4.53
N PHE A 114 -35.57 7.64 -5.15
CA PHE A 114 -34.94 8.50 -6.16
C PHE A 114 -35.09 7.98 -7.58
N GLY A 115 -35.54 6.73 -7.77
CA GLY A 115 -35.78 6.15 -9.09
C GLY A 115 -34.49 6.00 -9.89
N THR A 116 -33.72 4.95 -9.61
CA THR A 116 -32.56 4.62 -10.44
C THR A 116 -33.04 4.01 -11.76
N SER A 117 -32.62 4.56 -12.90
CA SER A 117 -32.98 4.04 -14.24
C SER A 117 -32.42 2.63 -14.51
N GLY A 118 -31.66 2.07 -13.58
CA GLY A 118 -31.08 0.73 -13.62
C GLY A 118 -29.92 0.57 -14.60
N ILE A 119 -29.61 1.59 -15.40
CA ILE A 119 -28.61 1.54 -16.47
C ILE A 119 -27.80 2.86 -16.49
N GLY A 120 -26.50 2.77 -16.81
CA GLY A 120 -25.64 3.92 -17.02
C GLY A 120 -24.96 4.44 -15.75
N LEU A 121 -24.30 5.59 -15.86
CA LEU A 121 -23.49 6.17 -14.78
C LEU A 121 -24.31 6.51 -13.53
N GLU A 122 -25.56 6.94 -13.68
CA GLU A 122 -26.43 7.27 -12.56
C GLU A 122 -26.69 6.05 -11.66
N ALA A 123 -26.85 4.87 -12.25
CA ALA A 123 -26.99 3.61 -11.49
C ALA A 123 -25.68 3.24 -10.78
N LEU A 124 -24.52 3.49 -11.42
CA LEU A 124 -23.21 3.12 -10.87
C LEU A 124 -22.74 4.06 -9.75
N PHE A 125 -23.06 5.34 -9.82
CA PHE A 125 -22.55 6.40 -8.92
C PHE A 125 -23.55 6.85 -7.84
N THR A 126 -24.56 6.03 -7.55
CA THR A 126 -25.41 6.32 -6.38
C THR A 126 -24.57 6.29 -5.09
N PRO A 127 -24.86 7.15 -4.10
CA PRO A 127 -24.14 7.15 -2.83
C PRO A 127 -24.06 5.77 -2.13
N PRO A 128 -25.13 4.94 -2.09
CA PRO A 128 -25.02 3.58 -1.56
C PRO A 128 -24.01 2.71 -2.32
N HIS A 129 -24.04 2.72 -3.66
CA HIS A 129 -23.08 1.96 -4.47
C HIS A 129 -21.63 2.41 -4.26
N LEU A 130 -21.39 3.70 -4.03
CA LEU A 130 -20.05 4.20 -3.69
C LEU A 130 -19.57 3.69 -2.31
N ILE A 131 -20.48 3.58 -1.34
CA ILE A 131 -20.19 2.98 -0.03
C ILE A 131 -19.92 1.48 -0.21
N GLU A 132 -20.71 0.78 -1.02
CA GLU A 132 -20.51 -0.64 -1.33
C GLU A 132 -19.17 -0.90 -2.01
N MET A 133 -18.77 -0.10 -3.01
CA MET A 133 -17.48 -0.22 -3.67
C MET A 133 -16.31 0.04 -2.71
N THR A 134 -16.45 1.05 -1.84
CA THR A 134 -15.44 1.36 -0.81
C THR A 134 -15.33 0.22 0.20
N ALA A 135 -16.47 -0.31 0.66
CA ALA A 135 -16.52 -1.45 1.56
C ALA A 135 -15.91 -2.69 0.89
N ALA A 136 -16.23 -2.97 -0.37
CA ALA A 136 -15.63 -4.04 -1.17
C ALA A 136 -14.11 -3.93 -1.24
N ALA A 137 -13.57 -2.73 -1.49
CA ALA A 137 -12.12 -2.47 -1.47
C ALA A 137 -11.51 -2.81 -0.11
N VAL A 138 -12.16 -2.43 1.00
CA VAL A 138 -11.70 -2.75 2.36
C VAL A 138 -11.83 -4.25 2.66
N ILE A 139 -12.86 -4.93 2.16
CA ILE A 139 -13.04 -6.37 2.34
C ILE A 139 -11.89 -7.13 1.67
N VAL A 140 -11.70 -6.91 0.37
CA VAL A 140 -10.77 -7.73 -0.43
C VAL A 140 -9.30 -7.45 -0.12
N SER A 141 -8.99 -6.28 0.43
CA SER A 141 -7.64 -5.92 0.91
C SER A 141 -7.33 -6.39 2.33
N GLY A 142 -8.26 -7.06 3.02
CA GLY A 142 -8.04 -7.60 4.36
C GLY A 142 -6.76 -8.43 4.51
N PRO A 143 -6.58 -9.49 3.71
CA PRO A 143 -5.38 -10.33 3.74
C PRO A 143 -4.09 -9.57 3.38
N LEU A 144 -4.15 -8.62 2.45
CA LEU A 144 -3.03 -7.72 2.15
C LEU A 144 -2.64 -6.85 3.36
N ARG A 145 -3.62 -6.23 4.03
CA ARG A 145 -3.39 -5.45 5.27
C ARG A 145 -2.87 -6.32 6.40
N ALA A 146 -3.39 -7.53 6.52
CA ALA A 146 -2.98 -8.51 7.54
C ALA A 146 -1.50 -8.90 7.35
N ALA A 147 -1.10 -9.21 6.12
CA ALA A 147 0.30 -9.50 5.79
C ALA A 147 1.24 -8.31 6.07
N ALA A 148 0.81 -7.09 5.72
CA ALA A 148 1.57 -5.88 6.00
C ALA A 148 1.73 -5.62 7.51
N ARG A 149 0.66 -5.77 8.30
CA ARG A 149 0.68 -5.60 9.76
C ARG A 149 1.56 -6.64 10.47
N ARG A 150 1.63 -7.86 9.93
CA ARG A 150 2.52 -8.92 10.42
C ARG A 150 3.99 -8.72 10.05
N GLY A 151 4.33 -7.70 9.24
CA GLY A 151 5.69 -7.46 8.78
C GLY A 151 6.21 -8.56 7.84
N GLU A 152 5.34 -9.17 7.03
CA GLU A 152 5.76 -10.20 6.08
C GLU A 152 6.72 -9.62 5.04
N ILE A 153 7.95 -10.13 4.99
CA ILE A 153 9.01 -9.61 4.11
C ILE A 153 8.73 -9.95 2.64
N ALA A 154 8.11 -11.10 2.37
CA ALA A 154 7.82 -11.58 1.03
C ALA A 154 6.31 -11.74 0.84
N ALA A 155 5.80 -11.29 -0.31
CA ALA A 155 4.38 -11.43 -0.63
C ALA A 155 4.02 -12.91 -0.82
N SER A 156 3.09 -13.40 -0.01
CA SER A 156 2.52 -14.74 -0.16
C SER A 156 1.54 -14.78 -1.35
N PRO A 157 1.20 -15.97 -1.90
CA PRO A 157 0.15 -16.07 -2.92
C PRO A 157 -1.18 -15.45 -2.48
N VAL A 158 -1.55 -15.63 -1.20
CA VAL A 158 -2.77 -15.04 -0.60
C VAL A 158 -2.71 -13.51 -0.63
N THR A 159 -1.55 -12.94 -0.28
CA THR A 159 -1.30 -11.49 -0.34
C THR A 159 -1.40 -10.97 -1.77
N LEU A 160 -0.81 -11.68 -2.74
CA LEU A 160 -0.85 -11.31 -4.16
C LEU A 160 -2.27 -11.41 -4.73
N THR A 161 -3.03 -12.46 -4.40
CA THR A 161 -4.43 -12.57 -4.81
C THR A 161 -5.26 -11.44 -4.20
N SER A 162 -5.09 -11.13 -2.92
CA SER A 162 -5.76 -9.98 -2.28
C SER A 162 -5.42 -8.65 -2.95
N ALA A 163 -4.16 -8.43 -3.36
CA ALA A 163 -3.75 -7.25 -4.11
C ALA A 163 -4.39 -7.21 -5.52
N ALA A 164 -4.48 -8.35 -6.21
CA ALA A 164 -5.12 -8.46 -7.51
C ALA A 164 -6.63 -8.22 -7.43
N LEU A 165 -7.28 -8.72 -6.38
CA LEU A 165 -8.69 -8.45 -6.10
C LEU A 165 -8.92 -6.97 -5.77
N LEU A 166 -8.04 -6.34 -5.00
CA LEU A 166 -8.11 -4.90 -4.73
C LEU A 166 -7.96 -4.08 -6.02
N LEU A 167 -6.97 -4.41 -6.85
CA LEU A 167 -6.83 -3.84 -8.19
C LEU A 167 -8.11 -4.03 -9.01
N SER A 168 -8.75 -5.19 -8.90
CA SER A 168 -9.99 -5.50 -9.59
C SER A 168 -11.20 -4.73 -9.08
N VAL A 169 -11.23 -4.31 -7.81
CA VAL A 169 -12.24 -3.35 -7.32
C VAL A 169 -12.03 -1.99 -7.97
N PHE A 170 -10.79 -1.50 -8.07
CA PHE A 170 -10.51 -0.23 -8.74
C PHE A 170 -10.90 -0.26 -10.21
N THR A 171 -10.52 -1.30 -10.95
CA THR A 171 -10.90 -1.43 -12.37
C THR A 171 -12.40 -1.65 -12.57
N PHE A 172 -13.09 -2.25 -11.60
CA PHE A 172 -14.54 -2.35 -11.61
C PHE A 172 -15.20 -0.98 -11.36
N ALA A 173 -14.71 -0.21 -10.38
CA ALA A 173 -15.21 1.13 -10.12
C ALA A 173 -15.01 2.07 -11.31
N THR A 174 -13.90 1.91 -12.05
CA THR A 174 -13.59 2.68 -13.26
C THR A 174 -13.96 1.94 -14.55
N GLN A 175 -14.87 0.95 -14.51
CA GLN A 175 -15.16 0.11 -15.66
C GLN A 175 -15.70 0.88 -16.88
N PHE A 176 -16.37 2.01 -16.64
CA PHE A 176 -16.89 2.91 -17.69
C PHE A 176 -15.77 3.64 -18.47
N ALA A 177 -14.53 3.56 -17.99
CA ALA A 177 -13.34 4.18 -18.57
C ALA A 177 -12.18 3.19 -18.58
N HIS A 178 -12.39 2.00 -19.17
CA HIS A 178 -11.39 0.94 -19.18
C HIS A 178 -11.06 0.43 -20.61
N PRO A 179 -9.80 0.46 -21.05
CA PRO A 179 -9.41 0.15 -22.45
C PRO A 179 -9.62 -1.32 -22.85
N LEU A 180 -9.65 -2.24 -21.88
CA LEU A 180 -9.97 -3.66 -22.13
C LEU A 180 -11.48 -3.94 -22.23
N ILE A 181 -12.32 -3.00 -21.76
CA ILE A 181 -13.78 -3.10 -21.85
C ILE A 181 -14.22 -2.39 -23.14
N ASP A 182 -13.80 -1.15 -23.31
CA ASP A 182 -14.15 -0.30 -24.46
C ASP A 182 -12.88 0.03 -25.26
N PRO A 183 -12.57 -0.75 -26.31
CA PRO A 183 -11.37 -0.53 -27.13
C PRO A 183 -11.58 0.61 -28.13
N TRP A 184 -11.68 1.84 -27.63
CA TRP A 184 -11.89 3.06 -28.43
C TRP A 184 -10.97 3.21 -29.66
N PRO A 185 -9.68 2.80 -29.64
CA PRO A 185 -8.83 2.89 -30.81
C PRO A 185 -9.13 1.85 -31.90
N ALA A 186 -9.92 0.80 -31.64
CA ALA A 186 -10.20 -0.25 -32.63
C ALA A 186 -11.16 0.24 -33.72
N ALA A 187 -10.80 0.02 -34.99
CA ALA A 187 -11.57 0.57 -36.11
C ALA A 187 -12.96 -0.05 -36.30
N ASP A 188 -13.16 -1.27 -35.80
CA ASP A 188 -14.41 -2.02 -35.79
C ASP A 188 -15.20 -1.86 -34.48
N TYR A 189 -14.74 -1.02 -33.55
CA TYR A 189 -15.46 -0.79 -32.30
C TYR A 189 -16.85 -0.18 -32.59
N PRO A 190 -17.95 -0.90 -32.30
CA PRO A 190 -19.28 -0.54 -32.81
C PRO A 190 -19.83 0.77 -32.21
N TYR A 191 -19.34 1.17 -31.03
CA TYR A 191 -19.76 2.41 -30.36
C TYR A 191 -18.84 3.60 -30.64
N GLY A 192 -17.66 3.37 -31.23
CA GLY A 192 -16.68 4.39 -31.59
C GLY A 192 -16.97 5.10 -32.91
N ARG A 193 -18.25 5.19 -33.32
CA ARG A 193 -18.70 6.04 -34.43
C ARG A 193 -20.03 6.75 -34.13
N ALA A 194 -20.51 6.64 -32.89
CA ALA A 194 -21.76 7.23 -32.47
C ALA A 194 -21.57 8.69 -32.01
N ALA A 195 -20.34 9.09 -31.69
CA ALA A 195 -20.00 10.42 -31.21
C ALA A 195 -19.11 11.17 -32.22
N LEU A 196 -18.77 12.42 -31.89
CA LEU A 196 -17.77 13.17 -32.65
C LEU A 196 -16.39 12.51 -32.46
N PRO A 197 -15.55 12.40 -33.51
CA PRO A 197 -14.27 11.69 -33.43
C PRO A 197 -13.36 12.12 -32.27
N TRP A 198 -13.29 13.42 -32.00
CA TRP A 198 -12.46 13.96 -30.92
C TRP A 198 -12.94 13.56 -29.51
N VAL A 199 -14.23 13.27 -29.33
CA VAL A 199 -14.78 12.80 -28.05
C VAL A 199 -14.31 11.37 -27.77
N GLU A 200 -14.30 10.53 -28.80
CA GLU A 200 -13.90 9.13 -28.72
C GLU A 200 -12.40 9.00 -28.47
N GLU A 201 -11.60 9.82 -29.16
CA GLU A 201 -10.17 9.96 -28.91
C GLU A 201 -9.89 10.39 -27.45
N ASN A 202 -10.62 11.38 -26.94
CA ASN A 202 -10.48 11.84 -25.56
C ASN A 202 -10.86 10.76 -24.53
N MET A 203 -11.96 10.03 -24.75
CA MET A 203 -12.38 8.94 -23.86
C MET A 203 -11.40 7.78 -23.88
N GLY A 204 -10.92 7.37 -25.06
CA GLY A 204 -9.91 6.33 -25.19
C GLY A 204 -8.59 6.71 -24.53
N MET A 205 -8.15 7.96 -24.70
CA MET A 205 -6.94 8.46 -24.05
C MET A 205 -7.10 8.52 -22.53
N ALA A 206 -8.23 9.05 -22.03
CA ALA A 206 -8.51 9.12 -20.60
C ALA A 206 -8.54 7.73 -19.96
N ALA A 207 -9.21 6.75 -20.59
CA ALA A 207 -9.27 5.38 -20.14
C ALA A 207 -7.87 4.73 -20.09
N LEU A 208 -7.06 4.91 -21.13
CA LEU A 208 -5.70 4.37 -21.18
C LEU A 208 -4.79 4.98 -20.10
N LEU A 209 -4.83 6.31 -19.93
CA LEU A 209 -4.05 7.02 -18.91
C LEU A 209 -4.47 6.64 -17.49
N ALA A 210 -5.77 6.55 -17.23
CA ALA A 210 -6.30 6.12 -15.93
C ALA A 210 -5.84 4.69 -15.60
N GLN A 211 -5.99 3.75 -16.54
CA GLN A 211 -5.66 2.36 -16.29
C GLN A 211 -4.15 2.14 -16.09
N THR A 212 -3.32 2.79 -16.89
CA THR A 212 -1.86 2.72 -16.75
C THR A 212 -1.41 3.30 -15.41
N ALA A 213 -2.01 4.39 -14.94
CA ALA A 213 -1.74 4.97 -13.62
C ALA A 213 -2.16 4.04 -12.47
N ILE A 214 -3.33 3.39 -12.56
CA ILE A 214 -3.82 2.42 -11.55
C ILE A 214 -2.88 1.21 -11.44
N LEU A 215 -2.45 0.64 -12.58
CA LEU A 215 -1.50 -0.47 -12.62
C LEU A 215 -0.13 -0.06 -12.07
N ALA A 216 0.38 1.10 -12.47
CA ALA A 216 1.66 1.62 -12.00
C ALA A 216 1.64 1.88 -10.48
N GLY A 217 0.58 2.50 -9.96
CA GLY A 217 0.38 2.72 -8.52
C GLY A 217 0.34 1.41 -7.74
N THR A 218 -0.40 0.41 -8.24
CA THR A 218 -0.46 -0.93 -7.62
C THR A 218 0.90 -1.62 -7.61
N GLY A 219 1.61 -1.62 -8.74
CA GLY A 219 2.94 -2.20 -8.85
C GLY A 219 3.95 -1.52 -7.93
N LEU A 220 3.87 -0.19 -7.80
CA LEU A 220 4.72 0.56 -6.88
C LEU A 220 4.43 0.22 -5.42
N LEU A 221 3.16 0.20 -5.00
CA LEU A 221 2.76 -0.12 -3.63
C LEU A 221 3.23 -1.52 -3.21
N LEU A 222 3.06 -2.51 -4.10
CA LEU A 222 3.53 -3.87 -3.87
C LEU A 222 5.06 -3.95 -3.76
N ASN A 223 5.79 -3.27 -4.65
CA ASN A 223 7.25 -3.25 -4.64
C ASN A 223 7.83 -2.44 -3.46
N SER A 224 7.09 -1.47 -2.93
CA SER A 224 7.48 -0.74 -1.72
C SER A 224 7.24 -1.54 -0.44
N GLY A 225 6.12 -2.27 -0.37
CA GLY A 225 5.71 -2.99 0.84
C GLY A 225 6.33 -4.37 1.01
N PHE A 226 6.66 -5.06 -0.09
CA PHE A 226 7.09 -6.46 -0.05
C PHE A 226 8.30 -6.73 -0.95
N ARG A 227 9.06 -7.78 -0.65
CA ARG A 227 9.98 -8.41 -1.61
C ARG A 227 9.17 -9.26 -2.57
N LEU A 228 9.11 -8.82 -3.82
CA LEU A 228 8.40 -9.51 -4.89
C LEU A 228 9.23 -10.68 -5.43
N ARG A 229 8.58 -11.81 -5.64
CA ARG A 229 9.15 -12.96 -6.35
C ARG A 229 8.95 -12.76 -7.86
N PRO A 230 9.80 -13.35 -8.71
CA PRO A 230 9.56 -13.34 -10.16
C PRO A 230 8.15 -13.85 -10.48
N GLY A 231 7.41 -13.11 -11.31
CA GLY A 231 6.03 -13.42 -11.69
C GLY A 231 4.94 -12.80 -10.79
N SER A 232 5.30 -12.04 -9.75
CA SER A 232 4.31 -11.48 -8.82
C SER A 232 3.43 -10.42 -9.51
N LEU A 233 4.02 -9.50 -10.27
CA LEU A 233 3.26 -8.47 -10.98
C LEU A 233 2.50 -9.06 -12.17
N THR A 234 3.10 -10.01 -12.87
CA THR A 234 2.43 -10.81 -13.91
C THR A 234 1.17 -11.48 -13.37
N PHE A 235 1.25 -12.15 -12.21
CA PHE A 235 0.11 -12.79 -11.59
C PHE A 235 -1.00 -11.78 -11.23
N VAL A 236 -0.64 -10.67 -10.59
CA VAL A 236 -1.60 -9.62 -10.17
C VAL A 236 -2.30 -9.01 -11.37
N PHE A 237 -1.55 -8.63 -12.41
CA PHE A 237 -2.11 -8.00 -13.60
C PHE A 237 -2.90 -8.99 -14.46
N ALA A 238 -2.43 -10.23 -14.60
CA ALA A 238 -3.15 -11.27 -15.34
C ALA A 238 -4.50 -11.61 -14.68
N LEU A 239 -4.54 -11.80 -13.36
CA LEU A 239 -5.78 -12.09 -12.64
C LEU A 239 -6.78 -10.93 -12.76
N ASN A 240 -6.31 -9.68 -12.64
CA ASN A 240 -7.13 -8.51 -12.93
C ASN A 240 -7.65 -8.49 -14.37
N GLY A 241 -6.76 -8.72 -15.35
CA GLY A 241 -7.08 -8.77 -16.76
C GLY A 241 -8.15 -9.81 -17.10
N VAL A 242 -8.09 -10.99 -16.49
CA VAL A 242 -9.12 -12.04 -16.64
C VAL A 242 -10.47 -11.52 -16.16
N LEU A 243 -10.54 -10.92 -14.98
CA LEU A 243 -11.81 -10.40 -14.45
C LEU A 243 -12.36 -9.27 -15.32
N VAL A 244 -11.52 -8.34 -15.73
CA VAL A 244 -11.95 -7.21 -16.56
C VAL A 244 -12.47 -7.65 -17.93
N THR A 245 -11.78 -8.58 -18.59
CA THR A 245 -12.17 -9.05 -19.94
C THR A 245 -13.48 -9.82 -19.95
N ILE A 246 -13.92 -10.40 -18.82
CA ILE A 246 -15.27 -10.98 -18.67
C ILE A 246 -16.35 -9.94 -19.00
N THR A 247 -16.17 -8.67 -18.63
CA THR A 247 -17.20 -7.62 -18.69
C THR A 247 -17.83 -7.45 -20.08
N LYS A 248 -17.03 -7.48 -21.15
CA LYS A 248 -17.54 -7.43 -22.54
C LYS A 248 -17.10 -8.63 -23.40
N GLY A 249 -16.33 -9.56 -22.85
CA GLY A 249 -15.85 -10.75 -23.57
C GLY A 249 -14.63 -10.51 -24.46
N ASN A 250 -13.91 -9.40 -24.27
CA ASN A 250 -12.72 -9.05 -25.06
C ASN A 250 -11.48 -9.85 -24.62
N PHE A 251 -11.57 -11.18 -24.56
CA PHE A 251 -10.47 -12.05 -24.12
C PHE A 251 -9.24 -11.99 -25.03
N TYR A 252 -9.39 -11.53 -26.28
CA TYR A 252 -8.26 -11.29 -27.18
C TYR A 252 -7.28 -10.25 -26.62
N LEU A 253 -7.74 -9.30 -25.79
CA LEU A 253 -6.91 -8.28 -25.13
C LEU A 253 -6.22 -8.79 -23.85
N LEU A 254 -6.46 -10.03 -23.42
CA LEU A 254 -5.83 -10.61 -22.21
C LEU A 254 -4.28 -10.62 -22.24
N PRO A 255 -3.59 -10.75 -23.40
CA PRO A 255 -2.14 -10.62 -23.45
C PRO A 255 -1.61 -9.26 -22.98
N VAL A 256 -2.40 -8.18 -23.09
CA VAL A 256 -1.99 -6.81 -22.72
C VAL A 256 -1.53 -6.70 -21.26
N PRO A 257 -2.37 -7.03 -20.25
CA PRO A 257 -1.94 -7.00 -18.84
C PRO A 257 -0.87 -8.05 -18.51
N ILE A 258 -0.83 -9.18 -19.23
CA ILE A 258 0.21 -10.21 -19.04
C ILE A 258 1.59 -9.66 -19.45
N VAL A 259 1.69 -9.07 -20.65
CA VAL A 259 2.94 -8.47 -21.15
C VAL A 259 3.40 -7.34 -20.23
N ALA A 260 2.48 -6.46 -19.80
CA ALA A 260 2.80 -5.41 -18.85
C ALA A 260 3.39 -5.96 -17.55
N GLY A 261 2.81 -7.04 -17.02
CA GLY A 261 3.29 -7.68 -15.80
C GLY A 261 4.64 -8.38 -15.96
N VAL A 262 4.86 -9.08 -17.08
CA VAL A 262 6.15 -9.74 -17.39
C VAL A 262 7.25 -8.71 -17.48
N VAL A 263 7.04 -7.62 -18.22
CA VAL A 263 8.03 -6.54 -18.37
C VAL A 263 8.31 -5.88 -17.02
N ALA A 264 7.28 -5.69 -16.19
CA ALA A 264 7.44 -5.14 -14.84
C ALA A 264 8.25 -6.08 -13.91
N ASP A 265 7.97 -7.38 -13.92
CA ASP A 265 8.72 -8.37 -13.14
C ASP A 265 10.19 -8.45 -13.59
N VAL A 266 10.46 -8.39 -14.90
CA VAL A 266 11.82 -8.31 -15.45
C VAL A 266 12.52 -7.05 -14.96
N TRP A 267 11.84 -5.90 -14.96
CA TRP A 267 12.40 -4.65 -14.48
C TRP A 267 12.72 -4.69 -12.98
N VAL A 268 11.81 -5.24 -12.16
CA VAL A 268 12.04 -5.42 -10.72
C VAL A 268 13.24 -6.34 -10.48
N ALA A 269 13.33 -7.47 -11.18
CA ALA A 269 14.45 -8.40 -11.06
C ALA A 269 15.79 -7.78 -11.50
N TRP A 270 15.77 -6.95 -12.54
CA TRP A 270 16.96 -6.25 -13.05
C TRP A 270 17.43 -5.14 -12.10
N THR A 271 16.50 -4.32 -11.61
CA THR A 271 16.80 -3.19 -10.71
C THR A 271 17.15 -3.62 -9.29
N ALA A 272 16.68 -4.80 -8.83
CA ALA A 272 17.09 -5.38 -7.55
C ALA A 272 18.60 -5.61 -7.43
N ARG A 273 19.34 -5.66 -8.55
CA ARG A 273 20.80 -5.81 -8.59
C ARG A 273 21.56 -4.49 -8.43
N ARG A 274 20.88 -3.34 -8.47
CA ARG A 274 21.50 -2.00 -8.42
C ARG A 274 21.21 -1.30 -7.09
N PRO A 275 22.18 -0.54 -6.52
CA PRO A 275 21.92 0.27 -5.34
C PRO A 275 20.96 1.43 -5.67
N GLY A 276 19.85 1.51 -4.93
CA GLY A 276 18.77 2.47 -5.14
C GLY A 276 17.54 1.82 -5.80
N ARG A 277 16.35 2.05 -5.22
CA ARG A 277 15.06 1.56 -5.77
C ARG A 277 14.47 2.62 -6.70
N PRO A 278 14.53 2.49 -8.04
CA PRO A 278 14.02 3.52 -8.92
C PRO A 278 12.49 3.38 -9.09
N SER A 279 11.71 3.97 -8.17
CA SER A 279 10.23 3.93 -8.19
C SER A 279 9.63 4.50 -9.48
N ALA A 280 10.18 5.63 -9.96
CA ALA A 280 9.71 6.33 -11.14
C ALA A 280 9.90 5.51 -12.42
N SER A 281 11.00 4.76 -12.53
CA SER A 281 11.24 3.95 -13.72
C SER A 281 10.36 2.71 -13.75
N LEU A 282 10.07 2.08 -12.61
CA LEU A 282 9.11 0.97 -12.55
C LEU A 282 7.73 1.42 -13.05
N CYS A 283 7.23 2.56 -12.58
CA CYS A 283 5.94 3.09 -13.01
C CYS A 283 5.94 3.40 -14.51
N ALA A 284 7.00 4.07 -15.01
CA ALA A 284 7.16 4.35 -16.43
C ALA A 284 7.14 3.07 -17.29
N VAL A 285 7.85 2.02 -16.84
CA VAL A 285 7.92 0.74 -17.53
C VAL A 285 6.57 0.04 -17.56
N ILE A 286 5.81 0.04 -16.46
CA ILE A 286 4.45 -0.52 -16.42
C ILE A 286 3.55 0.24 -17.41
N GLY A 287 3.55 1.57 -17.36
CA GLY A 287 2.74 2.40 -18.26
C GLY A 287 3.09 2.21 -19.74
N ALA A 288 4.39 2.23 -20.06
CA ALA A 288 4.88 2.00 -21.41
C ALA A 288 4.53 0.60 -21.92
N ALA A 289 4.81 -0.44 -21.13
CA ALA A 289 4.57 -1.82 -21.54
C ALA A 289 3.08 -2.09 -21.78
N TYR A 290 2.21 -1.58 -20.91
CA TYR A 290 0.76 -1.70 -21.09
C TYR A 290 0.28 -0.95 -22.33
N ALA A 291 0.68 0.32 -22.51
CA ALA A 291 0.24 1.12 -23.66
C ALA A 291 0.77 0.54 -24.99
N ILE A 292 2.03 0.11 -25.04
CA ILE A 292 2.61 -0.52 -26.23
C ILE A 292 1.89 -1.83 -26.54
N ALA A 293 1.71 -2.71 -25.54
CA ALA A 293 1.03 -3.98 -25.75
C ALA A 293 -0.41 -3.79 -26.21
N TYR A 294 -1.14 -2.85 -25.60
CA TYR A 294 -2.50 -2.51 -25.99
C TYR A 294 -2.57 -2.00 -27.43
N MET A 295 -1.78 -0.98 -27.75
CA MET A 295 -1.81 -0.37 -29.08
C MET A 295 -1.31 -1.34 -30.17
N ALA A 296 -0.33 -2.20 -29.85
CA ALA A 296 0.12 -3.25 -30.75
C ALA A 296 -0.97 -4.29 -31.01
N ASP A 297 -1.67 -4.76 -29.96
CA ASP A 297 -2.73 -5.76 -30.11
C ASP A 297 -3.89 -5.22 -30.96
N ILE A 298 -4.29 -3.96 -30.74
CA ILE A 298 -5.29 -3.28 -31.58
C ILE A 298 -4.80 -3.14 -33.03
N SER A 299 -3.55 -2.75 -33.26
CA SER A 299 -2.99 -2.59 -34.61
C SER A 299 -2.81 -3.91 -35.36
N LEU A 300 -2.58 -5.02 -34.66
CA LEU A 300 -2.47 -6.36 -35.23
C LEU A 300 -3.84 -7.02 -35.47
N HIS A 301 -4.90 -6.49 -34.86
CA HIS A 301 -6.25 -6.95 -35.10
C HIS A 301 -6.67 -6.68 -36.55
N PRO A 302 -7.47 -7.54 -37.21
CA PRO A 302 -7.82 -7.38 -38.63
C PRO A 302 -8.44 -6.03 -39.00
N ALA A 303 -9.20 -5.43 -38.08
CA ALA A 303 -9.79 -4.10 -38.27
C ALA A 303 -8.76 -2.97 -38.14
N GLY A 304 -7.67 -3.20 -37.42
CA GLY A 304 -6.63 -2.22 -37.13
C GLY A 304 -7.08 -1.09 -36.20
N SER A 305 -6.23 -0.07 -36.11
CA SER A 305 -6.45 1.13 -35.30
C SER A 305 -7.14 2.23 -36.12
N ALA A 306 -8.21 2.82 -35.60
CA ALA A 306 -8.80 4.05 -36.13
C ALA A 306 -7.92 5.28 -35.87
N TRP A 307 -7.07 5.22 -34.84
CA TRP A 307 -6.19 6.32 -34.47
C TRP A 307 -5.02 6.46 -35.44
N GLY A 308 -4.74 7.70 -35.84
CA GLY A 308 -3.58 8.02 -36.68
C GLY A 308 -2.24 7.80 -35.96
N PRO A 309 -1.12 7.67 -36.70
CA PRO A 309 0.20 7.37 -36.13
C PRO A 309 0.69 8.37 -35.07
N SER A 310 0.32 9.64 -35.21
CA SER A 310 0.69 10.68 -34.25
C SER A 310 0.01 10.47 -32.89
N LEU A 311 -1.30 10.18 -32.88
CA LEU A 311 -2.05 9.90 -31.65
C LEU A 311 -1.62 8.57 -31.02
N TRP A 312 -1.33 7.56 -31.85
CA TRP A 312 -0.79 6.27 -31.42
C TRP A 312 0.52 6.44 -30.62
N ALA A 313 1.48 7.19 -31.18
CA ALA A 313 2.75 7.46 -30.51
C ALA A 313 2.57 8.37 -29.29
N GLY A 314 1.68 9.37 -29.40
CA GLY A 314 1.33 10.28 -28.32
C GLY A 314 0.74 9.56 -27.11
N ALA A 315 -0.13 8.57 -27.33
CA ALA A 315 -0.75 7.77 -26.28
C ALA A 315 0.27 6.99 -25.44
N ILE A 316 1.22 6.33 -26.12
CA ILE A 316 2.31 5.59 -25.47
C ILE A 316 3.20 6.54 -24.68
N MET A 317 3.58 7.67 -25.28
CA MET A 317 4.43 8.67 -24.63
C MET A 317 3.73 9.26 -23.40
N ALA A 318 2.46 9.63 -23.53
CA ALA A 318 1.66 10.21 -22.46
C ALA A 318 1.49 9.25 -21.28
N ALA A 319 1.13 7.98 -21.54
CA ALA A 319 1.02 6.96 -20.51
C ALA A 319 2.35 6.73 -19.77
N THR A 320 3.45 6.68 -20.52
CA THR A 320 4.80 6.52 -19.97
C THR A 320 5.19 7.69 -19.08
N LEU A 321 5.01 8.93 -19.56
CA LEU A 321 5.35 10.15 -18.83
C LEU A 321 4.46 10.35 -17.61
N LEU A 322 3.15 10.10 -17.72
CA LEU A 322 2.22 10.18 -16.60
C LEU A 322 2.62 9.21 -15.48
N CYS A 323 2.87 7.94 -15.83
CA CYS A 323 3.28 6.95 -14.84
C CYS A 323 4.64 7.28 -14.23
N TRP A 324 5.58 7.80 -15.02
CA TRP A 324 6.86 8.28 -14.52
C TRP A 324 6.70 9.44 -13.52
N LEU A 325 5.86 10.43 -13.84
CA LEU A 325 5.53 11.56 -12.97
C LEU A 325 4.87 11.08 -11.69
N LEU A 326 3.91 10.14 -11.80
CA LEU A 326 3.26 9.50 -10.65
C LEU A 326 4.28 8.83 -9.74
N GLY A 327 5.21 8.05 -10.30
CA GLY A 327 6.26 7.38 -9.53
C GLY A 327 7.27 8.34 -8.88
N ARG A 328 7.43 9.56 -9.41
CA ARG A 328 8.18 10.64 -8.73
C ARG A 328 7.35 11.30 -7.64
N LEU A 329 6.10 11.63 -7.92
CA LEU A 329 5.18 12.27 -6.97
C LEU A 329 4.95 11.39 -5.74
N LEU A 330 4.69 10.11 -5.93
CA LEU A 330 4.50 9.17 -4.84
C LEU A 330 5.79 8.98 -4.03
N ARG A 331 6.97 9.11 -4.65
CA ARG A 331 8.23 9.09 -3.90
C ARG A 331 8.47 10.37 -3.11
N SER A 332 8.09 11.54 -3.64
CA SER A 332 8.22 12.81 -2.92
C SER A 332 7.16 12.99 -1.83
N GLY A 333 5.99 12.37 -2.01
CA GLY A 333 4.83 12.48 -1.12
C GLY A 333 4.65 11.32 -0.13
N LEU A 334 5.53 10.32 -0.13
CA LEU A 334 5.66 9.38 0.97
C LEU A 334 6.68 9.97 1.96
N PRO A 335 6.27 10.79 2.96
CA PRO A 335 7.14 11.03 4.09
C PRO A 335 7.52 9.66 4.66
N ALA A 336 8.72 9.56 5.24
CA ALA A 336 9.23 8.34 5.87
C ALA A 336 8.25 7.69 6.87
N ALA A 337 7.19 8.40 7.28
CA ALA A 337 6.05 7.93 8.05
C ALA A 337 5.22 6.77 7.44
N VAL A 338 5.29 6.50 6.13
CA VAL A 338 4.63 5.32 5.51
C VAL A 338 5.59 4.14 5.36
N ILE A 339 6.90 4.38 5.47
CA ILE A 339 7.95 3.34 5.42
C ILE A 339 8.38 2.92 6.83
N ALA A 340 8.19 3.77 7.84
CA ALA A 340 8.17 3.37 9.23
C ALA A 340 6.84 2.61 9.48
N PRO A 341 6.86 1.42 10.10
CA PRO A 341 5.62 0.78 10.53
C PRO A 341 4.88 1.76 11.44
N TYR A 342 3.68 2.16 11.02
CA TYR A 342 2.74 2.96 11.81
C TYR A 342 2.67 2.40 13.25
N PRO A 343 3.13 3.10 14.29
CA PRO A 343 3.03 2.63 15.67
C PRO A 343 1.61 2.79 16.25
N MET A 344 0.62 3.24 15.47
CA MET A 344 -0.68 3.64 16.05
C MET A 344 -1.62 2.50 16.47
N PHE A 345 -1.26 1.22 16.28
CA PHE A 345 -2.10 0.10 16.75
C PHE A 345 -1.32 -1.12 17.28
N MET A 346 -0.02 -0.99 17.57
CA MET A 346 0.59 -1.92 18.52
C MET A 346 0.01 -1.56 19.88
N GLY A 347 -0.95 -2.36 20.34
CA GLY A 347 -1.59 -2.06 21.61
C GLY A 347 -0.56 -2.02 22.70
N GLU A 348 -0.46 -0.88 23.38
CA GLU A 348 0.36 -0.64 24.57
C GLU A 348 1.45 -1.71 24.78
N THR A 349 2.43 -1.77 23.89
CA THR A 349 3.79 -1.87 24.42
C THR A 349 3.89 -0.62 25.25
N GLU A 350 4.03 -0.77 26.56
CA GLU A 350 4.23 0.36 27.47
C GLU A 350 5.11 1.37 26.75
N PRO A 351 4.71 2.66 26.66
CA PRO A 351 5.53 3.65 25.98
C PRO A 351 6.95 3.45 26.50
N GLU A 352 7.93 3.27 25.60
CA GLU A 352 9.34 3.15 25.97
C GLU A 352 9.74 4.47 26.63
N ARG A 353 9.35 4.61 27.89
CA ARG A 353 9.69 5.71 28.76
C ARG A 353 11.18 5.57 29.01
N TRP A 354 11.84 6.71 29.09
CA TRP A 354 13.18 6.73 29.66
C TRP A 354 13.14 6.11 31.06
N THR A 355 13.72 4.93 31.21
CA THR A 355 13.82 4.19 32.48
C THR A 355 15.26 4.20 32.97
N LEU A 356 15.46 4.47 34.26
CA LEU A 356 16.75 4.39 34.95
C LEU A 356 17.22 2.93 35.19
N ASP A 357 16.63 1.95 34.50
CA ASP A 357 16.92 0.53 34.67
C ASP A 357 18.24 0.17 33.94
N PRO A 358 19.29 -0.26 34.66
CA PRO A 358 20.64 -0.41 34.12
C PRO A 358 20.80 -1.54 33.07
N ASP A 359 19.82 -2.44 32.91
CA ASP A 359 19.95 -3.63 32.06
C ASP A 359 19.34 -3.50 30.64
N ARG A 360 18.81 -2.33 30.26
CA ARG A 360 18.14 -2.18 28.95
C ARG A 360 19.03 -1.58 27.86
N THR A 361 19.34 -2.40 26.84
CA THR A 361 19.88 -1.99 25.52
C THR A 361 18.98 -1.00 24.75
N ALA A 362 17.75 -0.79 25.23
CA ALA A 362 16.81 0.19 24.70
C ALA A 362 17.31 1.64 24.83
N ARG A 363 18.13 1.97 25.85
CA ARG A 363 18.58 3.36 26.10
C ARG A 363 19.44 3.92 24.98
N GLU A 364 20.42 3.13 24.55
CA GLU A 364 21.31 3.51 23.46
C GLU A 364 20.56 3.64 22.14
N GLN A 365 19.54 2.80 21.93
CA GLN A 365 18.68 2.87 20.75
C GLN A 365 17.85 4.15 20.75
N LEU A 366 17.35 4.60 21.91
CA LEU A 366 16.64 5.87 22.05
C LEU A 366 17.57 7.08 21.79
N VAL A 367 18.80 7.03 22.31
CA VAL A 367 19.81 8.07 22.03
C VAL A 367 20.15 8.10 20.55
N ARG A 368 20.40 6.94 19.94
CA ARG A 368 20.68 6.84 18.50
C ARG A 368 19.53 7.42 17.66
N ALA A 369 18.29 7.03 17.95
CA ALA A 369 17.12 7.52 17.25
C ALA A 369 16.98 9.05 17.37
N ALA A 370 17.20 9.60 18.56
CA ALA A 370 17.16 11.05 18.76
C ALA A 370 18.28 11.79 18.01
N LEU A 371 19.47 11.19 17.88
CA LEU A 371 20.58 11.77 17.10
C LEU A 371 20.35 11.70 15.59
N ASP A 372 19.73 10.63 15.08
CA ASP A 372 19.27 10.54 13.69
C ASP A 372 18.27 11.68 13.36
N ASP A 373 17.41 12.02 14.33
CA ASP A 373 16.39 13.07 14.25
C ASP A 373 16.86 14.49 14.68
N LEU A 374 18.16 14.71 14.90
CA LEU A 374 18.68 15.99 15.41
C LEU A 374 18.42 17.20 14.48
N GLY A 375 18.13 16.95 13.20
CA GLY A 375 17.80 17.96 12.19
C GLY A 375 16.29 18.15 11.95
N THR A 376 15.44 17.40 12.63
CA THR A 376 13.97 17.37 12.43
C THR A 376 13.28 17.69 13.76
N PRO A 377 13.00 18.97 14.06
CA PRO A 377 12.51 19.39 15.39
C PRO A 377 11.19 18.70 15.78
N GLU A 378 10.31 18.42 14.81
CA GLU A 378 9.06 17.71 15.06
C GLU A 378 9.24 16.25 15.47
N ALA A 379 10.25 15.56 14.92
CA ALA A 379 10.56 14.17 15.25
C ALA A 379 11.25 14.10 16.62
N LEU A 380 12.19 15.01 16.86
CA LEU A 380 12.90 15.12 18.12
C LEU A 380 11.96 15.43 19.31
N GLY A 381 10.96 16.29 19.10
CA GLY A 381 9.95 16.59 20.13
C GLY A 381 9.01 15.43 20.48
N ARG A 382 8.93 14.40 19.63
CA ARG A 382 8.16 13.17 19.89
C ARG A 382 9.02 12.06 20.52
N SER A 383 10.32 12.26 20.63
CA SER A 383 11.23 11.29 21.27
C SER A 383 10.86 11.10 22.74
N PRO A 384 10.94 9.88 23.30
CA PRO A 384 10.80 9.68 24.74
C PRO A 384 11.77 10.50 25.60
N LEU A 385 12.92 10.89 25.03
CA LEU A 385 13.88 11.79 25.68
C LEU A 385 13.35 13.22 25.87
N ALA A 386 12.36 13.64 25.07
CA ALA A 386 11.74 14.95 25.22
C ALA A 386 10.88 15.05 26.50
N GLN A 387 10.54 13.90 27.09
CA GLN A 387 9.81 13.82 28.36
C GLN A 387 10.76 13.82 29.58
N LEU A 388 12.07 13.97 29.37
CA LEU A 388 13.02 14.08 30.48
C LEU A 388 12.70 15.32 31.32
N PRO A 389 12.80 15.24 32.66
CA PRO A 389 12.59 16.40 33.55
C PRO A 389 13.49 17.60 33.25
N VAL A 390 14.65 17.36 32.63
CA VAL A 390 15.64 18.37 32.23
C VAL A 390 15.17 19.17 30.99
N VAL A 391 14.27 18.60 30.18
CA VAL A 391 13.90 19.06 28.82
C VAL A 391 12.46 19.61 28.75
N SER A 392 11.66 19.39 29.80
CA SER A 392 10.23 19.70 29.83
C SER A 392 9.90 21.03 30.51
N LYS A 393 10.87 21.95 30.64
CA LYS A 393 10.72 23.18 31.45
C LYS A 393 10.34 24.43 30.64
N GLY A 394 10.38 24.43 29.30
CA GLY A 394 10.04 25.60 28.47
C GLY A 394 9.14 25.33 27.25
N GLU A 395 9.03 26.34 26.37
CA GLU A 395 8.02 26.42 25.29
C GLU A 395 8.22 25.40 24.15
N SER A 396 9.38 24.72 24.05
CA SER A 396 9.61 23.66 23.05
C SER A 396 10.63 22.61 23.50
N ALA A 397 10.12 21.46 23.96
CA ALA A 397 10.91 20.30 24.37
C ALA A 397 11.88 19.80 23.27
N ALA A 398 11.55 20.01 22.00
CA ALA A 398 12.43 19.65 20.89
C ALA A 398 13.71 20.51 20.85
N VAL A 399 13.60 21.82 21.11
CA VAL A 399 14.73 22.75 21.10
C VAL A 399 15.64 22.48 22.30
N GLU A 400 15.04 22.28 23.47
CA GLU A 400 15.77 21.93 24.70
C GLU A 400 16.47 20.59 24.58
N LEU A 401 15.81 19.56 24.05
CA LEU A 401 16.44 18.25 23.82
C LEU A 401 17.62 18.36 22.86
N ARG A 402 17.45 19.13 21.78
CA ARG A 402 18.50 19.33 20.78
C ARG A 402 19.73 20.00 21.39
N ALA A 403 19.52 21.07 22.17
CA ALA A 403 20.60 21.77 22.84
C ALA A 403 21.32 20.82 23.82
N LEU A 404 20.56 20.10 24.64
CA LEU A 404 21.10 19.15 25.60
C LEU A 404 21.96 18.06 24.94
N LEU A 405 21.50 17.44 23.86
CA LEU A 405 22.27 16.41 23.15
C LEU A 405 23.56 16.97 22.53
N ILE A 406 23.51 18.20 21.99
CA ILE A 406 24.70 18.86 21.44
C ILE A 406 25.71 19.17 22.55
N ASP A 407 25.24 19.64 23.69
CA ASP A 407 26.10 19.97 24.84
C ASP A 407 26.77 18.72 25.40
N VAL A 408 26.02 17.63 25.62
CA VAL A 408 26.58 16.34 26.09
C VAL A 408 27.61 15.78 25.09
N ILE A 409 27.34 15.85 23.79
CA ILE A 409 28.31 15.43 22.77
C ILE A 409 29.56 16.33 22.78
N GLY A 410 29.38 17.64 22.96
CA GLY A 410 30.46 18.60 23.09
C GLY A 410 31.36 18.32 24.30
N GLU A 411 30.76 18.03 25.46
CA GLU A 411 31.46 17.62 26.67
C GLU A 411 32.26 16.33 26.43
N LEU A 412 31.65 15.31 25.82
CA LEU A 412 32.33 14.07 25.48
C LEU A 412 33.52 14.30 24.56
N ALA A 413 33.36 15.13 23.52
CA ALA A 413 34.44 15.49 22.61
C ALA A 413 35.60 16.22 23.32
N SER A 414 35.32 16.93 24.41
CA SER A 414 36.32 17.60 25.24
C SER A 414 36.87 16.75 26.41
N SER A 415 36.48 15.48 26.50
CA SER A 415 36.89 14.59 27.60
C SER A 415 38.41 14.41 27.66
N THR A 416 38.95 14.33 28.87
CA THR A 416 40.37 14.02 29.10
C THR A 416 40.70 12.55 28.82
N SER A 417 39.69 11.69 28.75
CA SER A 417 39.80 10.29 28.31
C SER A 417 39.87 10.24 26.78
N PRO A 418 41.00 9.82 26.17
CA PRO A 418 41.15 9.81 24.72
C PRO A 418 40.09 8.98 24.00
N ARG A 419 39.65 7.88 24.64
CA ARG A 419 38.62 6.99 24.10
C ARG A 419 37.24 7.66 24.04
N ASP A 420 36.91 8.50 25.02
CA ASP A 420 35.61 9.15 25.11
C ASP A 420 35.59 10.41 24.23
N ALA A 421 36.72 11.13 24.17
CA ALA A 421 36.95 12.22 23.23
C ALA A 421 36.80 11.76 21.77
N GLU A 422 37.41 10.62 21.41
CA GLU A 422 37.24 10.00 20.08
C GLU A 422 35.78 9.69 19.75
N ALA A 423 35.02 9.15 20.72
CA ALA A 423 33.61 8.86 20.54
C ALA A 423 32.77 10.14 20.40
N GLY A 424 33.05 11.17 21.20
CA GLY A 424 32.41 12.49 21.11
C GLY A 424 32.69 13.18 19.78
N HIS A 425 33.94 13.20 19.30
CA HIS A 425 34.30 13.74 18.00
C HIS A 425 33.59 13.01 16.84
N LEU A 426 33.49 11.69 16.92
CA LEU A 426 32.75 10.88 15.94
C LEU A 426 31.27 11.28 15.90
N LEU A 427 30.60 11.37 17.05
CA LEU A 427 29.19 11.78 17.12
C LEU A 427 28.99 13.22 16.64
N LEU A 428 29.89 14.13 17.01
CA LEU A 428 29.85 15.53 16.60
C LEU A 428 29.98 15.69 15.09
N ASP A 429 30.95 15.02 14.47
CA ASP A 429 31.19 15.14 13.03
C ASP A 429 30.08 14.46 12.21
N TYR A 430 29.52 13.35 12.70
CA TYR A 430 28.47 12.63 11.98
C TYR A 430 27.08 13.24 12.16
N TYR A 431 26.62 13.44 13.39
CA TYR A 431 25.24 13.85 13.67
C TYR A 431 25.06 15.37 13.72
N VAL A 432 26.02 16.10 14.30
CA VAL A 432 25.89 17.56 14.51
C VAL A 432 26.36 18.34 13.29
N LYS A 433 27.59 18.12 12.83
CA LYS A 433 28.17 18.83 11.67
C LYS A 433 27.77 18.24 10.33
N ARG A 434 27.30 16.98 10.31
CA ARG A 434 26.92 16.23 9.10
C ARG A 434 28.02 16.25 8.04
N ALA A 435 29.25 15.97 8.47
CA ALA A 435 30.45 16.12 7.66
C ALA A 435 30.53 15.18 6.43
N GLY A 436 29.70 14.13 6.36
CA GLY A 436 29.57 13.24 5.21
C GLY A 436 29.20 11.80 5.59
N SER A 437 29.56 10.84 4.74
CA SER A 437 29.29 9.42 4.97
C SER A 437 30.16 8.82 6.09
N HIS A 438 29.75 7.65 6.60
CA HIS A 438 30.53 6.87 7.57
C HIS A 438 31.98 6.65 7.12
N GLU A 439 32.20 6.38 5.83
CA GLU A 439 33.54 6.16 5.25
C GLU A 439 34.42 7.41 5.32
N LEU A 440 33.84 8.59 5.05
CA LEU A 440 34.57 9.85 5.12
C LEU A 440 34.99 10.18 6.56
N ILE A 441 34.13 9.89 7.54
CA ILE A 441 34.44 10.14 8.96
C ILE A 441 35.49 9.16 9.47
N MET A 442 35.40 7.89 9.06
CA MET A 442 36.43 6.91 9.35
C MET A 442 37.80 7.33 8.82
N GLU A 443 37.85 7.86 7.60
CA GLU A 443 39.10 8.36 6.99
C GLU A 443 39.65 9.56 7.77
N ARG A 444 38.79 10.54 8.09
CA ARG A 444 39.18 11.75 8.83
C ARG A 444 39.67 11.48 10.25
N LEU A 445 39.05 10.52 10.94
CA LEU A 445 39.43 10.15 12.29
C LEU A 445 40.48 9.02 12.32
N HIS A 446 40.98 8.60 11.16
CA HIS A 446 41.96 7.51 11.00
C HIS A 446 41.54 6.20 11.70
N MET A 447 40.25 5.85 11.63
CA MET A 447 39.69 4.68 12.28
C MET A 447 39.40 3.55 11.29
N SER A 448 39.74 2.32 11.67
CA SER A 448 39.28 1.13 10.93
C SER A 448 37.79 0.90 11.15
N ARG A 449 37.14 0.17 10.23
CA ARG A 449 35.70 -0.11 10.29
C ARG A 449 35.23 -0.73 11.61
N PRO A 450 35.93 -1.74 12.17
CA PRO A 450 35.54 -2.31 13.46
C PRO A 450 35.69 -1.32 14.62
N THR A 451 36.77 -0.51 14.61
CA THR A 451 37.01 0.51 15.63
C THR A 451 35.93 1.59 15.60
N TYR A 452 35.54 2.02 14.40
CA TYR A 452 34.49 3.01 14.20
C TYR A 452 33.17 2.59 14.83
N TYR A 453 32.66 1.39 14.51
CA TYR A 453 31.38 0.94 15.08
C TYR A 453 31.46 0.70 16.59
N ARG A 454 32.62 0.23 17.10
CA ARG A 454 32.84 0.10 18.55
C ARG A 454 32.84 1.46 19.26
N ARG A 455 33.43 2.49 18.65
CA ARG A 455 33.45 3.86 19.18
C ARG A 455 32.09 4.53 19.09
N LEU A 456 31.35 4.28 18.01
CA LEU A 456 29.99 4.77 17.83
C LEU A 456 29.06 4.20 18.91
N HIS A 457 29.10 2.89 19.16
CA HIS A 457 28.31 2.22 20.21
C HIS A 457 28.67 2.73 21.60
N HIS A 458 29.98 2.79 21.92
CA HIS A 458 30.51 3.37 23.16
C HIS A 458 30.06 4.82 23.36
N GLY A 459 29.96 5.61 22.27
CA GLY A 459 29.43 6.96 22.32
C GLY A 459 27.96 7.02 22.72
N PHE A 460 27.12 6.12 22.21
CA PHE A 460 25.70 6.06 22.62
C PHE A 460 25.55 5.67 24.10
N GLU A 461 26.35 4.72 24.58
CA GLU A 461 26.39 4.33 26.01
C GLU A 461 26.73 5.52 26.91
N LEU A 462 27.77 6.28 26.54
CA LEU A 462 28.21 7.45 27.32
C LEU A 462 27.16 8.57 27.35
N VAL A 463 26.55 8.89 26.20
CA VAL A 463 25.49 9.90 26.14
C VAL A 463 24.29 9.45 26.98
N ALA A 464 23.91 8.17 26.93
CA ALA A 464 22.83 7.65 27.75
C ALA A 464 23.14 7.76 29.25
N SER A 465 24.36 7.37 29.66
CA SER A 465 24.82 7.48 31.06
C SER A 465 24.83 8.92 31.56
N ARG A 466 25.22 9.88 30.72
CA ARG A 466 25.21 11.30 31.08
C ARG A 466 23.79 11.85 31.23
N LEU A 467 22.86 11.45 30.37
CA LEU A 467 21.45 11.82 30.51
C LEU A 467 20.84 11.24 31.80
N ASP A 468 21.27 10.04 32.22
CA ASP A 468 20.87 9.45 33.51
C ASP A 468 21.35 10.32 34.68
N GLU A 469 22.63 10.68 34.73
CA GLU A 469 23.20 11.55 35.77
C GLU A 469 22.45 12.88 35.89
N LEU A 470 22.18 13.53 34.75
CA LEU A 470 21.45 14.79 34.70
C LEU A 470 19.99 14.63 35.14
N SER A 471 19.35 13.51 34.80
CA SER A 471 17.98 13.23 35.23
C SER A 471 17.87 12.95 36.74
N VAL A 472 18.88 12.33 37.33
CA VAL A 472 18.95 12.04 38.78
C VAL A 472 19.23 13.32 39.56
N ALA A 473 20.20 14.13 39.14
CA ALA A 473 20.54 15.40 39.80
C ALA A 473 19.37 16.39 39.85
N ASN A 474 18.51 16.37 38.82
CA ASN A 474 17.36 17.26 38.72
C ASN A 474 16.10 16.73 39.44
N ARG A 475 16.12 15.49 39.97
CA ARG A 475 15.05 14.95 40.86
C ARG A 475 15.30 15.22 42.35
N SER A 476 16.52 15.57 42.72
CA SER A 476 16.94 15.87 44.10
C SER A 476 16.84 17.35 44.50
N LEU A 477 16.36 18.19 43.58
CA LEU A 477 15.99 19.60 43.78
C LEU A 477 14.47 19.73 43.68
#